data_AF-A0A8H7AR45-F1
#
_entry.id   AF-A0A8H7AR45-F1
#
_cell.length_a   1.000
_cell.length_b   1.000
_cell.length_c   1.000
_cell.angle_alpha   90.00
_cell.angle_beta   90.00
_cell.angle_gamma   90.00
#
_symmetry.space_group_name_H-M   'P 1'
#
loop_
_entity.id
_entity.type
_entity.pdbx_description
1 polymer ?
#
loop_
_entity_poly.entity_id
_entity_poly.type
_entity_poly.pdbx_seq_one_letter_code
_entity_poly.pdbx_strand_id
1 'polypeptide(L)'
;MRKSRAQIIQQKASTFSKLKRTELDQDKTRRLSADITYFNNALQELLDDAHQLVIKNGMAALLRDLISRSTDGSEVEAIQDFLHEDAVADTAALEAVSQVKQTRLILGVDRRPELTKVKYANLSKFQPVGEDGKREVAEYKTSSSKRTVHSYVLLEWKRVDKKTDQKIKRRIMELALLMGTYSNNGFNSLKCLGFLEWNMPGQHNTYAYVFEIVDLLNVPKQDVAPTPPTPISLRSVLTLPRKPSLTERIAMSLAVAETALQMHTAGWLHKGICADAILFINTEQTSWQKSTSLGPYVAGYEFSRNSFEETETVPFDVKQALYWHPAIRDFNQRSNNLFAKNMTSTL
;
A
#
# COMPACT_ATOMS: atom_id res chain seq x y z
N MET A 1 37.04 43.62 28.93
CA MET A 1 38.21 43.63 28.02
C MET A 1 37.74 43.87 26.58
N ARG A 2 38.08 45.01 25.97
CA ARG A 2 37.71 45.32 24.56
C ARG A 2 38.71 44.64 23.62
N LYS A 3 38.23 43.75 22.74
CA LYS A 3 39.08 43.11 21.72
C LYS A 3 39.66 44.16 20.78
N SER A 4 40.95 44.05 20.47
CA SER A 4 41.64 44.96 19.54
C SER A 4 41.08 44.84 18.12
N ARG A 5 41.02 45.95 17.37
CA ARG A 5 40.57 45.99 15.96
C ARG A 5 41.28 44.93 15.09
N ALA A 6 42.54 44.62 15.38
CA ALA A 6 43.32 43.59 14.67
C ALA A 6 42.78 42.17 14.90
N GLN A 7 42.29 41.86 16.10
CA GLN A 7 41.71 40.55 16.43
C GLN A 7 40.37 40.33 15.72
N ILE A 8 39.59 41.39 15.53
CA ILE A 8 38.31 41.33 14.80
C ILE A 8 38.54 41.08 13.30
N ILE A 9 39.59 41.68 12.72
CA ILE A 9 39.95 41.50 11.30
C ILE A 9 40.47 40.07 11.04
N GLN A 10 41.33 39.53 11.93
CA GLN A 10 41.79 38.14 11.83
C GLN A 10 40.65 37.12 12.00
N GLN A 11 39.70 37.36 12.92
CA GLN A 11 38.54 36.48 13.09
C GLN A 11 37.67 36.44 11.83
N LYS A 12 37.40 37.60 11.22
CA LYS A 12 36.61 37.70 9.98
C LYS A 12 37.31 37.07 8.77
N ALA A 13 38.63 37.24 8.65
CA ALA A 13 39.41 36.59 7.59
C ALA A 13 39.45 35.05 7.75
N SER A 14 39.48 34.54 8.99
CA SER A 14 39.37 33.11 9.31
C SER A 14 37.99 32.54 8.96
N THR A 15 36.89 33.22 9.30
CA THR A 15 35.54 32.74 8.93
C THR A 15 35.30 32.81 7.43
N PHE A 16 35.76 33.86 6.75
CA PHE A 16 35.63 33.97 5.30
C PHE A 16 36.46 32.92 4.55
N SER A 17 37.68 32.62 5.02
CA SER A 17 38.49 31.54 4.43
C SER A 17 37.94 30.15 4.73
N LYS A 18 37.26 29.93 5.86
CA LYS A 18 36.51 28.70 6.12
C LYS A 18 35.32 28.56 5.18
N LEU A 19 34.50 29.61 5.03
CA LEU A 19 33.36 29.66 4.11
C LEU A 19 33.80 29.37 2.66
N LYS A 20 34.86 30.05 2.20
CA LYS A 20 35.41 29.88 0.84
C LYS A 20 36.04 28.50 0.62
N ARG A 21 36.59 27.86 1.67
CA ARG A 21 37.08 26.47 1.60
C ARG A 21 35.93 25.48 1.51
N THR A 22 34.86 25.66 2.28
CA THR A 22 33.65 24.84 2.17
C THR A 22 32.97 24.98 0.80
N GLU A 23 32.92 26.18 0.21
CA GLU A 23 32.41 26.38 -1.15
C GLU A 23 33.33 25.74 -2.22
N LEU A 24 34.64 25.90 -2.10
CA LEU A 24 35.59 25.29 -3.03
C LEU A 24 35.58 23.75 -2.94
N ASP A 25 35.38 23.20 -1.73
CA ASP A 25 35.18 21.77 -1.53
C ASP A 25 33.87 21.29 -2.15
N GLN A 26 32.79 22.08 -2.03
CA GLN A 26 31.53 21.78 -2.69
C GLN A 26 31.68 21.75 -4.21
N ASP A 27 32.40 22.70 -4.81
CA ASP A 27 32.64 22.72 -6.26
C ASP A 27 33.47 21.53 -6.73
N LYS A 28 34.51 21.15 -5.97
CA LYS A 28 35.32 19.95 -6.27
C LYS A 28 34.50 18.67 -6.14
N THR A 29 33.67 18.59 -5.10
CA THR A 29 32.80 17.44 -4.85
C THR A 29 31.77 17.31 -5.98
N ARG A 30 31.16 18.42 -6.43
CA ARG A 30 30.24 18.44 -7.58
C ARG A 30 30.91 17.96 -8.86
N ARG A 31 32.13 18.42 -9.14
CA ARG A 31 32.90 17.97 -10.31
C ARG A 31 33.20 16.48 -10.25
N LEU A 32 33.68 16.00 -9.10
CA LEU A 32 33.95 14.57 -8.92
C LEU A 32 32.67 13.73 -9.08
N SER A 33 31.56 14.20 -8.54
CA SER A 33 30.26 13.55 -8.74
C SER A 33 29.87 13.51 -10.22
N ALA A 34 30.03 14.62 -10.94
CA ALA A 34 29.73 14.68 -12.37
C ALA A 34 30.63 13.74 -13.19
N ASP A 35 31.93 13.68 -12.88
CA ASP A 35 32.87 12.77 -13.52
C ASP A 35 32.50 11.30 -13.26
N ILE A 36 32.16 10.95 -12.01
CA ILE A 36 31.71 9.60 -11.64
C ILE A 36 30.42 9.25 -12.39
N THR A 37 29.44 10.15 -12.43
CA THR A 37 28.20 9.95 -13.19
C THR A 37 28.49 9.74 -14.68
N TYR A 38 29.36 10.55 -15.26
CA TYR A 38 29.77 10.41 -16.66
C TYR A 38 30.40 9.05 -16.94
N PHE A 39 31.38 8.63 -16.14
CA PHE A 39 32.05 7.34 -16.32
C PHE A 39 31.10 6.17 -16.10
N ASN A 40 30.22 6.24 -15.09
CA ASN A 40 29.23 5.19 -14.86
C ASN A 40 28.26 5.07 -16.05
N ASN A 41 27.77 6.19 -16.58
CA ASN A 41 26.87 6.18 -17.75
C ASN A 41 27.59 5.62 -18.99
N ALA A 42 28.82 6.06 -19.25
CA ALA A 42 29.61 5.54 -20.37
C ALA A 42 29.91 4.03 -20.24
N LEU A 43 30.23 3.56 -19.02
CA LEU A 43 30.41 2.12 -18.76
C LEU A 43 29.10 1.35 -18.96
N GLN A 44 27.96 1.93 -18.58
CA GLN A 44 26.65 1.32 -18.75
C GLN A 44 26.26 1.20 -20.23
N GLU A 45 26.59 2.19 -21.05
CA GLU A 45 26.38 2.16 -22.51
C GLU A 45 27.23 1.08 -23.21
N LEU A 46 28.36 0.69 -22.63
CA LEU A 46 29.23 -0.38 -23.16
C LEU A 46 28.73 -1.79 -22.86
N LEU A 47 27.76 -1.93 -21.94
CA LEU A 47 27.17 -3.22 -21.58
C LEU A 47 26.06 -3.61 -22.56
N ASP A 48 25.92 -4.92 -22.80
CA ASP A 48 24.76 -5.44 -23.51
C ASP A 48 23.46 -5.34 -22.68
N ASP A 49 22.33 -5.53 -23.34
CA ASP A 49 21.00 -5.41 -22.72
C ASP A 49 20.82 -6.33 -21.50
N ALA A 50 21.44 -7.53 -21.52
CA ALA A 50 21.32 -8.49 -20.44
C ALA A 50 22.05 -8.00 -19.19
N HIS A 51 23.28 -7.51 -19.33
CA HIS A 51 24.05 -6.95 -18.23
C HIS A 51 23.42 -5.64 -17.71
N GLN A 52 22.92 -4.78 -18.60
CA GLN A 52 22.20 -3.57 -18.20
C GLN A 52 20.97 -3.91 -17.35
N LEU A 53 20.20 -4.94 -17.73
CA LEU A 53 19.05 -5.40 -16.96
C LEU A 53 19.44 -5.93 -15.57
N VAL A 54 20.52 -6.71 -15.49
CA VAL A 54 21.03 -7.21 -14.20
C VAL A 54 21.41 -6.06 -13.26
N ILE A 55 22.11 -5.03 -13.76
CA ILE A 55 22.49 -3.86 -12.97
C ILE A 55 21.26 -3.08 -12.51
N LYS A 56 20.31 -2.82 -13.42
CA LYS A 56 19.07 -2.12 -13.09
C LYS A 56 18.27 -2.85 -12.01
N ASN A 57 18.16 -4.18 -12.09
CA ASN A 57 17.50 -5.01 -11.08
C ASN A 57 18.25 -5.01 -9.74
N GLY A 58 19.59 -5.08 -9.77
CA GLY A 58 20.43 -5.00 -8.59
C GLY A 58 20.27 -3.66 -7.87
N MET A 59 20.26 -2.56 -8.62
CA MET A 59 20.03 -1.22 -8.07
C MET A 59 18.63 -1.09 -7.48
N ALA A 60 17.60 -1.60 -8.16
CA ALA A 60 16.23 -1.62 -7.62
C ALA A 60 16.14 -2.40 -6.30
N ALA A 61 16.85 -3.53 -6.18
CA ALA A 61 16.89 -4.31 -4.94
C ALA A 61 17.60 -3.56 -3.80
N LEU A 62 18.71 -2.89 -4.09
CA LEU A 62 19.44 -2.07 -3.10
C LEU A 62 18.61 -0.88 -2.61
N LEU A 63 18.00 -0.13 -3.51
CA LEU A 63 17.13 1.00 -3.15
C LEU A 63 15.95 0.54 -2.30
N ARG A 64 15.35 -0.61 -2.62
CA ARG A 64 14.29 -1.21 -1.82
C ARG A 64 14.75 -1.59 -0.41
N ASP A 65 15.94 -2.17 -0.27
CA ASP A 65 16.52 -2.48 1.04
C ASP A 65 16.79 -1.21 1.86
N LEU A 66 17.28 -0.14 1.23
CA LEU A 66 17.46 1.17 1.87
C LEU A 66 16.12 1.75 2.36
N ILE A 67 15.08 1.76 1.51
CA ILE A 67 13.73 2.21 1.88
C ILE A 67 13.19 1.38 3.06
N SER A 68 13.38 0.06 3.01
CA SER A 68 12.93 -0.86 4.07
C SER A 68 13.57 -0.54 5.42
N ARG A 69 14.88 -0.29 5.44
CA ARG A 69 15.66 -0.02 6.65
C ARG A 69 15.55 1.41 7.15
N SER A 70 15.18 2.34 6.28
CA SER A 70 15.06 3.74 6.65
C SER A 70 14.07 3.94 7.80
N THR A 71 14.48 4.77 8.74
CA THR A 71 13.69 5.17 9.92
C THR A 71 13.30 6.65 9.89
N ASP A 72 13.81 7.40 8.92
CA ASP A 72 13.61 8.84 8.77
C ASP A 72 12.97 9.17 7.42
N GLY A 73 11.96 10.04 7.43
CA GLY A 73 11.25 10.44 6.21
C GLY A 73 12.16 11.14 5.20
N SER A 74 13.14 11.91 5.67
CA SER A 74 14.08 12.64 4.82
C SER A 74 15.04 11.73 4.05
N GLU A 75 15.40 10.57 4.60
CA GLU A 75 16.18 9.55 3.86
C GLU A 75 15.37 8.97 2.71
N VAL A 76 14.08 8.69 2.93
CA VAL A 76 13.19 8.16 1.88
C VAL A 76 12.91 9.21 0.80
N GLU A 77 12.78 10.48 1.17
CA GLU A 77 12.65 11.61 0.23
C GLU A 77 13.88 11.74 -0.66
N ALA A 78 15.09 11.69 -0.08
CA ALA A 78 16.33 11.70 -0.87
C ALA A 78 16.44 10.50 -1.84
N ILE A 79 15.92 9.33 -1.45
CA ILE A 79 15.85 8.16 -2.33
C ILE A 79 14.84 8.41 -3.47
N GLN A 80 13.69 9.03 -3.20
CA GLN A 80 12.70 9.36 -4.23
C GLN A 80 13.26 10.34 -5.26
N ASP A 81 13.99 11.38 -4.82
CA ASP A 81 14.62 12.33 -5.73
C ASP A 81 15.59 11.62 -6.70
N PHE A 82 16.28 10.57 -6.24
CA PHE A 82 17.16 9.76 -7.06
C PHE A 82 16.41 8.86 -8.08
N LEU A 83 15.17 8.44 -7.78
CA LEU A 83 14.39 7.55 -8.66
C LEU A 83 13.96 8.23 -9.97
N HIS A 84 13.85 9.56 -9.98
CA HIS A 84 13.38 10.32 -11.14
C HIS A 84 14.41 10.43 -12.29
N GLU A 85 15.63 9.91 -12.15
CA GLU A 85 16.72 10.04 -13.14
C GLU A 85 16.82 8.88 -14.18
N ASP A 86 15.73 8.19 -14.55
CA ASP A 86 15.64 7.15 -15.60
C ASP A 86 16.60 5.93 -15.46
N ALA A 87 17.36 5.82 -14.36
CA ALA A 87 18.46 4.86 -14.22
C ALA A 87 18.04 3.46 -13.72
N VAL A 88 16.83 3.29 -13.17
CA VAL A 88 16.44 2.10 -12.39
C VAL A 88 15.34 1.28 -13.09
N ALA A 89 15.38 -0.05 -12.96
CA ALA A 89 14.23 -0.88 -13.33
C ALA A 89 13.09 -0.67 -12.32
N ASP A 90 11.84 -0.76 -12.81
CA ASP A 90 10.65 -0.81 -11.95
C ASP A 90 10.48 0.44 -11.04
N THR A 91 10.77 1.63 -11.59
CA THR A 91 10.69 2.93 -10.90
C THR A 91 9.33 3.14 -10.23
N ALA A 92 8.23 2.77 -10.89
CA ALA A 92 6.90 2.93 -10.34
C ALA A 92 6.67 2.15 -9.04
N ALA A 93 7.15 0.91 -8.96
CA ALA A 93 7.10 0.11 -7.74
C ALA A 93 7.91 0.74 -6.61
N LEU A 94 9.10 1.28 -6.92
CA LEU A 94 9.96 1.97 -5.97
C LEU A 94 9.36 3.30 -5.49
N GLU A 95 8.70 4.04 -6.37
CA GLU A 95 7.94 5.25 -6.00
C GLU A 95 6.79 4.91 -5.06
N ALA A 96 5.97 3.92 -5.42
CA ALA A 96 4.83 3.49 -4.61
C ALA A 96 5.27 3.07 -3.20
N VAL A 97 6.30 2.23 -3.09
CA VAL A 97 6.77 1.78 -1.78
C VAL A 97 7.44 2.88 -0.97
N SER A 98 8.11 3.83 -1.62
CA SER A 98 8.66 5.00 -0.94
C SER A 98 7.55 5.88 -0.34
N GLN A 99 6.47 6.13 -1.09
CA GLN A 99 5.32 6.88 -0.59
C GLN A 99 4.63 6.17 0.58
N VAL A 100 4.40 4.86 0.44
CA VAL A 100 3.83 4.02 1.51
C VAL A 100 4.74 4.03 2.75
N LYS A 101 6.06 3.93 2.56
CA LYS A 101 7.04 3.97 3.65
C LYS A 101 7.07 5.33 4.35
N GLN A 102 7.09 6.44 3.62
CA GLN A 102 7.04 7.79 4.20
C GLN A 102 5.80 7.98 5.07
N THR A 103 4.63 7.60 4.56
CA THR A 103 3.37 7.64 5.31
C THR A 103 3.48 6.81 6.59
N ARG A 104 4.06 5.61 6.51
CA ARG A 104 4.29 4.75 7.68
C ARG A 104 5.25 5.36 8.70
N LEU A 105 6.30 6.07 8.26
CA LEU A 105 7.21 6.77 9.15
C LEU A 105 6.52 7.94 9.85
N ILE A 106 5.68 8.71 9.15
CA ILE A 106 4.87 9.77 9.75
C ILE A 106 3.95 9.20 10.85
N LEU A 107 3.33 8.04 10.62
CA LEU A 107 2.50 7.35 11.61
C LEU A 107 3.30 6.88 12.84
N GLY A 108 4.57 6.50 12.67
CA GLY A 108 5.44 6.04 13.76
C GLY A 108 5.97 7.15 14.68
N VAL A 109 5.87 8.42 14.29
CA VAL A 109 6.44 9.59 15.00
C VAL A 109 5.41 10.22 15.97
N ASP A 110 4.44 9.46 16.49
CA ASP A 110 3.34 9.94 17.36
C ASP A 110 2.48 11.08 16.75
N ARG A 111 2.61 11.35 15.45
CA ARG A 111 1.72 12.29 14.77
C ARG A 111 0.38 11.62 14.60
N ARG A 112 -0.68 12.24 15.15
CA ARG A 112 -2.06 11.88 14.78
C ARG A 112 -2.32 12.48 13.41
N PRO A 113 -2.28 11.70 12.32
CA PRO A 113 -2.67 12.24 11.02
C PRO A 113 -4.11 12.72 11.08
N GLU A 114 -4.39 13.87 10.47
CA GLU A 114 -5.78 14.26 10.18
C GLU A 114 -6.31 13.30 9.12
N LEU A 115 -7.08 12.31 9.56
CA LEU A 115 -7.70 11.32 8.68
C LEU A 115 -9.03 11.84 8.15
N THR A 116 -9.27 11.59 6.86
CA THR A 116 -10.59 11.78 6.28
C THR A 116 -11.52 10.67 6.75
N LYS A 117 -12.22 10.90 7.87
CA LYS A 117 -13.40 10.10 8.23
C LYS A 117 -14.46 10.35 7.16
N VAL A 118 -14.77 9.33 6.36
CA VAL A 118 -15.77 9.45 5.30
C VAL A 118 -17.13 9.66 5.97
N LYS A 119 -17.88 10.68 5.53
CA LYS A 119 -19.18 10.98 6.09
C LYS A 119 -20.23 10.06 5.46
N TYR A 120 -21.03 9.41 6.31
CA TYR A 120 -22.16 8.56 5.86
C TYR A 120 -23.08 9.30 4.87
N ALA A 121 -23.31 10.59 5.07
CA ALA A 121 -24.14 11.43 4.19
C ALA A 121 -23.65 11.49 2.74
N ASN A 122 -22.37 11.17 2.49
CA ASN A 122 -21.81 11.13 1.15
C ASN A 122 -22.04 9.78 0.46
N LEU A 123 -22.52 8.77 1.18
CA LEU A 123 -22.71 7.41 0.67
C LEU A 123 -24.19 7.08 0.49
N SER A 124 -24.51 6.33 -0.56
CA SER A 124 -25.85 5.80 -0.82
C SER A 124 -25.80 4.43 -1.50
N LYS A 125 -26.96 3.77 -1.58
CA LYS A 125 -27.13 2.45 -2.26
C LYS A 125 -26.26 1.32 -1.69
N PHE A 126 -26.08 1.30 -0.38
CA PHE A 126 -25.41 0.21 0.33
C PHE A 126 -26.25 -0.22 1.54
N GLN A 127 -26.07 -1.45 1.99
CA GLN A 127 -26.74 -1.98 3.17
C GLN A 127 -25.66 -2.40 4.17
N PRO A 128 -25.56 -1.70 5.33
CA PRO A 128 -24.63 -2.08 6.39
C PRO A 128 -24.82 -3.56 6.70
N VAL A 129 -23.81 -4.35 6.40
CA VAL A 129 -24.00 -5.78 6.21
C VAL A 129 -24.33 -6.47 7.54
N GLY A 130 -25.32 -7.38 7.49
CA GLY A 130 -25.42 -8.52 8.41
C GLY A 130 -24.24 -9.50 8.24
N GLU A 131 -24.31 -10.70 8.79
CA GLU A 131 -23.12 -11.56 8.96
C GLU A 131 -22.43 -12.05 7.66
N ASP A 132 -23.04 -11.89 6.48
CA ASP A 132 -22.68 -12.64 5.26
C ASP A 132 -21.86 -11.89 4.18
N GLY A 133 -21.70 -10.57 4.27
CA GLY A 133 -21.04 -9.76 3.24
C GLY A 133 -19.80 -9.04 3.75
N LYS A 134 -18.61 -9.48 3.32
CA LYS A 134 -17.35 -8.76 3.61
C LYS A 134 -17.19 -7.49 2.78
N ARG A 135 -17.81 -7.42 1.60
CA ARG A 135 -17.63 -6.32 0.64
C ARG A 135 -18.91 -5.98 -0.09
N GLU A 136 -19.12 -4.70 -0.37
CA GLU A 136 -20.24 -4.19 -1.17
C GLU A 136 -19.84 -2.92 -1.93
N VAL A 137 -20.57 -2.60 -3.00
CA VAL A 137 -20.38 -1.37 -3.77
C VAL A 137 -21.40 -0.33 -3.33
N ALA A 138 -20.93 0.90 -3.08
CA ALA A 138 -21.77 2.04 -2.72
C ALA A 138 -21.59 3.18 -3.72
N GLU A 139 -22.61 4.04 -3.84
CA GLU A 139 -22.46 5.33 -4.51
C GLU A 139 -21.83 6.32 -3.55
N TYR A 140 -20.86 7.09 -4.04
CA TYR A 140 -20.16 8.12 -3.31
C TYR A 140 -20.30 9.48 -3.98
N LYS A 141 -20.79 10.46 -3.23
CA LYS A 141 -20.99 11.85 -3.65
C LYS A 141 -19.88 12.72 -3.09
N THR A 142 -19.10 13.31 -4.00
CA THR A 142 -18.14 14.35 -3.66
C THR A 142 -18.72 15.71 -4.06
N SER A 143 -18.81 16.62 -3.08
CA SER A 143 -19.13 18.02 -3.31
C SER A 143 -17.82 18.80 -3.46
N SER A 144 -17.42 19.07 -4.71
CA SER A 144 -16.43 20.12 -5.00
C SER A 144 -17.18 21.42 -5.27
N SER A 145 -16.58 22.56 -4.93
CA SER A 145 -17.19 23.90 -4.82
C SER A 145 -17.98 24.42 -6.02
N LYS A 146 -18.05 23.69 -7.15
CA LYS A 146 -18.86 24.03 -8.34
C LYS A 146 -19.57 22.84 -9.01
N ARG A 147 -19.41 21.59 -8.54
CA ARG A 147 -20.04 20.41 -9.16
C ARG A 147 -20.13 19.23 -8.18
N THR A 148 -21.33 18.66 -8.03
CA THR A 148 -21.51 17.35 -7.39
C THR A 148 -21.09 16.27 -8.37
N VAL A 149 -20.14 15.43 -7.96
CA VAL A 149 -19.68 14.30 -8.76
C VAL A 149 -20.11 13.01 -8.07
N HIS A 150 -20.70 12.10 -8.85
CA HIS A 150 -21.09 10.77 -8.41
C HIS A 150 -20.03 9.78 -8.86
N SER A 151 -19.61 8.90 -7.95
CA SER A 151 -18.63 7.84 -8.17
C SER A 151 -19.08 6.58 -7.46
N TYR A 152 -18.46 5.44 -7.75
CA TYR A 152 -18.64 4.22 -6.98
C TYR A 152 -17.43 3.94 -6.11
N VAL A 153 -17.68 3.38 -4.94
CA VAL A 153 -16.65 2.94 -4.00
C VAL A 153 -16.92 1.51 -3.56
N LEU A 154 -15.86 0.79 -3.25
CA LEU A 154 -15.93 -0.52 -2.62
C LEU A 154 -15.80 -0.34 -1.10
N LEU A 155 -16.81 -0.80 -0.36
CA LEU A 155 -16.77 -0.89 1.09
C LEU A 155 -16.25 -2.28 1.47
N GLU A 156 -15.26 -2.34 2.36
CA GLU A 156 -14.79 -3.60 2.96
C GLU A 156 -14.96 -3.56 4.48
N TRP A 157 -15.86 -4.41 4.99
CA TRP A 157 -16.34 -4.36 6.36
C TRP A 157 -15.50 -5.22 7.31
N LYS A 158 -15.30 -4.69 8.53
CA LYS A 158 -14.67 -5.37 9.66
C LYS A 158 -15.51 -5.19 10.92
N ARG A 159 -16.02 -6.31 11.46
CA ARG A 159 -16.65 -6.36 12.79
C ARG A 159 -15.55 -6.44 13.86
N VAL A 160 -15.76 -5.72 14.95
CA VAL A 160 -14.74 -5.56 16.00
C VAL A 160 -15.34 -5.79 17.37
N ASP A 161 -14.62 -6.57 18.19
CA ASP A 161 -14.99 -6.78 19.58
C ASP A 161 -14.74 -5.53 20.41
N LYS A 162 -15.66 -5.24 21.34
CA LYS A 162 -15.56 -4.07 22.23
C LYS A 162 -14.24 -4.01 23.01
N LYS A 163 -13.64 -5.17 23.31
CA LYS A 163 -12.37 -5.29 24.03
C LYS A 163 -11.17 -4.84 23.20
N THR A 164 -11.20 -5.04 21.88
CA THR A 164 -10.09 -4.73 20.97
C THR A 164 -10.35 -3.49 20.12
N ASP A 165 -11.54 -2.89 20.24
CA ASP A 165 -12.03 -1.77 19.44
C ASP A 165 -11.01 -0.64 19.26
N GLN A 166 -10.44 -0.12 20.35
CA GLN A 166 -9.48 0.98 20.26
C GLN A 166 -8.21 0.61 19.46
N LYS A 167 -7.69 -0.61 19.67
CA LYS A 167 -6.51 -1.11 18.95
C LYS A 167 -6.81 -1.32 17.47
N ILE A 168 -7.95 -1.92 17.15
CA ILE A 168 -8.35 -2.19 15.76
C ILE A 168 -8.71 -0.91 15.03
N LYS A 169 -9.43 0.01 15.68
CA LYS A 169 -9.73 1.34 15.15
C LYS A 169 -8.45 2.08 14.75
N ARG A 170 -7.43 2.06 15.62
CA ARG A 170 -6.11 2.64 15.31
C ARG A 170 -5.49 1.98 14.07
N ARG A 171 -5.52 0.66 13.96
CA ARG A 171 -5.02 -0.05 12.76
C ARG A 171 -5.75 0.33 11.48
N ILE A 172 -7.08 0.43 11.55
CA ILE A 172 -7.92 0.82 10.42
C ILE A 172 -7.56 2.23 9.96
N MET A 173 -7.40 3.14 10.92
CA MET A 173 -6.96 4.51 10.69
C MET A 173 -5.59 4.58 10.00
N GLU A 174 -4.59 3.90 10.57
CA GLU A 174 -3.23 3.83 10.03
C GLU A 174 -3.21 3.24 8.61
N LEU A 175 -3.93 2.14 8.39
CA LEU A 175 -3.96 1.49 7.09
C LEU A 175 -4.73 2.31 6.05
N ALA A 176 -5.83 2.96 6.42
CA ALA A 176 -6.56 3.83 5.51
C ALA A 176 -5.69 4.98 5.00
N LEU A 177 -4.83 5.54 5.87
CA LEU A 177 -3.84 6.54 5.45
C LEU A 177 -2.79 5.92 4.52
N LEU A 178 -2.20 4.80 4.95
CA LEU A 178 -1.16 4.08 4.20
C LEU A 178 -1.60 3.77 2.76
N MET A 179 -2.86 3.36 2.61
CA MET A 179 -3.47 2.98 1.34
C MET A 179 -4.09 4.18 0.59
N GLY A 180 -4.05 5.38 1.16
CA GLY A 180 -4.59 6.60 0.54
C GLY A 180 -3.53 7.46 -0.16
N THR A 181 -2.24 7.24 0.15
CA THR A 181 -1.14 8.14 -0.25
C THR A 181 -0.36 7.72 -1.49
N TYR A 182 -0.59 6.52 -2.02
CA TYR A 182 0.19 6.01 -3.14
C TYR A 182 -0.38 6.43 -4.52
N SER A 183 0.49 6.56 -5.53
CA SER A 183 0.13 6.62 -6.95
C SER A 183 -0.15 5.20 -7.47
N ASN A 184 -1.19 5.01 -8.28
CA ASN A 184 -1.70 3.69 -8.72
C ASN A 184 -0.70 2.82 -9.55
N ASN A 185 0.57 3.23 -9.69
CA ASN A 185 1.57 2.49 -10.45
C ASN A 185 2.41 1.64 -9.49
N GLY A 186 2.51 0.33 -9.73
CA GLY A 186 3.38 -0.57 -8.94
C GLY A 186 2.84 -1.02 -7.57
N PHE A 187 1.63 -0.60 -7.20
CA PHE A 187 0.90 -1.11 -6.03
C PHE A 187 -0.53 -1.47 -6.42
N ASN A 188 -0.75 -2.76 -6.68
CA ASN A 188 -1.99 -3.29 -7.25
C ASN A 188 -3.08 -3.44 -6.18
N SER A 189 -3.50 -2.32 -5.59
CA SER A 189 -4.63 -2.22 -4.66
C SER A 189 -5.52 -1.06 -5.09
N LEU A 190 -6.77 -1.07 -4.64
CA LEU A 190 -7.63 0.11 -4.77
C LEU A 190 -7.20 1.18 -3.77
N LYS A 191 -7.20 2.44 -4.22
CA LYS A 191 -6.84 3.60 -3.39
C LYS A 191 -7.86 3.77 -2.27
N CYS A 192 -7.41 3.92 -1.04
CA CYS A 192 -8.29 4.14 0.10
C CYS A 192 -8.61 5.63 0.26
N LEU A 193 -9.90 5.96 0.27
CA LEU A 193 -10.38 7.33 0.52
C LEU A 193 -10.52 7.62 2.02
N GLY A 194 -10.53 6.58 2.85
CA GLY A 194 -10.70 6.68 4.30
C GLY A 194 -11.46 5.49 4.86
N PHE A 195 -12.11 5.70 5.99
CA PHE A 195 -12.88 4.66 6.68
C PHE A 195 -14.23 5.19 7.19
N LEU A 196 -15.15 4.26 7.43
CA LEU A 196 -16.46 4.47 8.05
C LEU A 196 -16.51 3.83 9.43
N GLU A 197 -17.27 4.45 10.32
CA GLU A 197 -17.64 3.87 11.61
C GLU A 197 -19.14 3.62 11.61
N TRP A 198 -19.52 2.38 11.86
CA TRP A 198 -20.91 1.93 11.95
C TRP A 198 -21.13 1.30 13.34
N ASN A 199 -21.62 2.11 14.26
CA ASN A 199 -21.82 1.73 15.65
C ASN A 199 -23.31 1.84 16.00
N MET A 200 -23.99 0.68 16.04
CA MET A 200 -25.40 0.61 16.42
C MET A 200 -25.52 0.27 17.91
N PRO A 201 -26.47 0.90 18.65
CA PRO A 201 -26.72 0.55 20.05
C PRO A 201 -26.99 -0.95 20.21
N GLY A 202 -26.32 -1.58 21.18
CA GLY A 202 -26.47 -3.01 21.47
C GLY A 202 -25.70 -3.96 20.54
N GLN A 203 -25.02 -3.46 19.50
CA GLN A 203 -24.24 -4.28 18.58
C GLN A 203 -22.72 -4.14 18.80
N HIS A 204 -21.94 -4.97 18.10
CA HIS A 204 -20.50 -4.79 18.00
C HIS A 204 -20.18 -3.57 17.15
N ASN A 205 -19.03 -2.95 17.41
CA ASN A 205 -18.57 -1.87 16.55
C ASN A 205 -18.14 -2.47 15.21
N THR A 206 -18.51 -1.78 14.13
CA THR A 206 -18.19 -2.21 12.78
C THR A 206 -17.55 -1.04 12.05
N TYR A 207 -16.53 -1.33 11.25
CA TYR A 207 -15.81 -0.35 10.46
C TYR A 207 -15.79 -0.80 9.01
N ALA A 208 -15.68 0.14 8.08
CA ALA A 208 -15.39 -0.19 6.68
C ALA A 208 -14.23 0.65 6.15
N TYR A 209 -13.34 0.02 5.38
CA TYR A 209 -12.47 0.75 4.46
C TYR A 209 -13.31 1.22 3.27
N VAL A 210 -13.04 2.44 2.79
CA VAL A 210 -13.69 3.01 1.61
C VAL A 210 -12.67 3.08 0.50
N PHE A 211 -12.77 2.20 -0.48
CA PHE A 211 -11.85 2.11 -1.60
C PHE A 211 -12.45 2.73 -2.85
N GLU A 212 -11.67 3.55 -3.53
CA GLU A 212 -12.02 4.16 -4.81
C GLU A 212 -12.09 3.10 -5.91
N ILE A 213 -13.21 3.05 -6.64
CA ILE A 213 -13.29 2.35 -7.91
C ILE A 213 -13.12 3.42 -9.00
N VAL A 214 -11.90 3.56 -9.51
CA VAL A 214 -11.57 4.59 -10.50
C VAL A 214 -12.30 4.30 -11.82
N ASP A 215 -12.73 5.39 -12.46
CA ASP A 215 -13.25 5.52 -13.83
C ASP A 215 -14.77 5.53 -14.03
N LEU A 216 -15.46 6.45 -13.35
CA LEU A 216 -16.68 7.09 -13.91
C LEU A 216 -16.65 8.63 -13.89
N LEU A 217 -15.55 9.25 -13.42
CA LEU A 217 -15.43 10.72 -13.39
C LEU A 217 -15.43 11.33 -14.80
N ASN A 218 -15.07 10.54 -15.81
CA ASN A 218 -14.95 10.96 -17.21
C ASN A 218 -16.02 10.38 -18.14
N VAL A 219 -17.02 9.62 -17.63
CA VAL A 219 -18.13 9.21 -18.50
C VAL A 219 -19.01 10.45 -18.74
N PRO A 220 -19.07 10.98 -19.97
CA PRO A 220 -20.02 12.03 -20.29
C PRO A 220 -21.41 11.47 -19.96
N LYS A 221 -22.24 12.26 -19.28
CA LYS A 221 -23.65 11.91 -19.04
C LYS A 221 -24.32 11.56 -20.36
N GLN A 222 -24.30 10.29 -20.76
CA GLN A 222 -25.34 9.74 -21.60
C GLN A 222 -26.50 9.38 -20.68
N ASP A 223 -27.72 9.57 -21.17
CA ASP A 223 -28.99 9.53 -20.42
C ASP A 223 -29.36 8.14 -19.81
N VAL A 224 -28.40 7.21 -19.74
CA VAL A 224 -28.55 5.91 -19.08
C VAL A 224 -27.77 5.96 -17.77
N ALA A 225 -28.45 5.76 -16.65
CA ALA A 225 -27.77 5.63 -15.35
C ALA A 225 -26.71 4.51 -15.47
N PRO A 226 -25.42 4.81 -15.27
CA PRO A 226 -24.37 3.80 -15.44
C PRO A 226 -24.64 2.67 -14.45
N THR A 227 -24.73 1.45 -14.97
CA THR A 227 -24.84 0.24 -14.15
C THR A 227 -23.71 0.20 -13.13
N PRO A 228 -23.97 -0.15 -11.85
CA PRO A 228 -22.92 -0.23 -10.85
C PRO A 228 -21.82 -1.20 -11.28
N PRO A 229 -20.54 -0.85 -11.09
CA PRO A 229 -19.44 -1.75 -11.36
C PRO A 229 -19.55 -2.95 -10.42
N THR A 230 -19.22 -4.13 -10.94
CA THR A 230 -19.30 -5.38 -10.17
C THR A 230 -17.89 -5.90 -9.88
N PRO A 231 -17.45 -5.93 -8.61
CA PRO A 231 -16.22 -6.61 -8.23
C PRO A 231 -16.40 -8.13 -8.33
N ILE A 232 -15.49 -8.80 -9.01
CA ILE A 232 -15.46 -10.27 -9.17
C ILE A 232 -14.15 -10.78 -8.57
N SER A 233 -14.21 -11.76 -7.67
CA SER A 233 -13.01 -12.34 -7.09
C SER A 233 -12.32 -13.32 -8.05
N LEU A 234 -11.00 -13.51 -7.88
CA LEU A 234 -10.26 -14.55 -8.58
C LEU A 234 -10.86 -15.94 -8.32
N ARG A 235 -11.37 -16.21 -7.11
CA ARG A 235 -12.13 -17.44 -6.81
C ARG A 235 -13.26 -17.64 -7.83
N SER A 236 -14.09 -16.63 -8.03
CA SER A 236 -15.19 -16.68 -9.00
C SER A 236 -14.68 -16.85 -10.43
N VAL A 237 -13.64 -16.10 -10.82
CA VAL A 237 -13.00 -16.25 -12.13
C VAL A 237 -12.52 -17.68 -12.39
N LEU A 238 -11.93 -18.32 -11.38
CA LEU A 238 -11.45 -19.70 -11.47
C LEU A 238 -12.59 -20.72 -11.60
N THR A 239 -13.84 -20.38 -11.30
CA THR A 239 -15.00 -21.24 -11.53
C THR A 239 -15.56 -21.11 -12.95
N LEU A 240 -15.19 -20.06 -13.69
CA LEU A 240 -15.71 -19.84 -15.04
C LEU A 240 -15.23 -20.92 -16.02
N PRO A 241 -15.99 -21.16 -17.12
CA PRO A 241 -15.63 -22.16 -18.12
C PRO A 241 -14.27 -21.92 -18.77
N ARG A 242 -13.96 -20.66 -19.15
CA ARG A 242 -12.63 -20.28 -19.63
C ARG A 242 -11.72 -20.08 -18.43
N LYS A 243 -10.63 -20.83 -18.35
CA LYS A 243 -9.58 -20.57 -17.38
C LYS A 243 -8.64 -19.46 -17.88
N PRO A 244 -8.06 -18.64 -16.99
CA PRO A 244 -7.01 -17.71 -17.38
C PRO A 244 -5.85 -18.45 -18.04
N SER A 245 -5.30 -17.90 -19.12
CA SER A 245 -4.11 -18.39 -19.80
C SER A 245 -2.88 -18.35 -18.88
N LEU A 246 -1.80 -19.02 -19.28
CA LEU A 246 -0.56 -18.99 -18.50
C LEU A 246 -0.04 -17.56 -18.29
N THR A 247 -0.02 -16.76 -19.35
CA THR A 247 0.40 -15.35 -19.32
C THR A 247 -0.45 -14.54 -18.33
N GLU A 248 -1.77 -14.69 -18.38
CA GLU A 248 -2.69 -14.01 -17.44
C GLU A 248 -2.43 -14.43 -15.99
N ARG A 249 -2.18 -15.72 -15.74
CA ARG A 249 -1.85 -16.21 -14.39
C ARG A 249 -0.54 -15.66 -13.87
N ILE A 250 0.49 -15.56 -14.73
CA ILE A 250 1.79 -14.99 -14.37
C ILE A 250 1.63 -13.50 -14.05
N ALA A 251 0.91 -12.75 -14.89
CA ALA A 251 0.64 -11.33 -14.65
C ALA A 251 -0.11 -11.10 -13.33
N MET A 252 -1.12 -11.92 -13.02
CA MET A 252 -1.83 -11.85 -11.74
C MET A 252 -0.92 -12.18 -10.56
N SER A 253 -0.08 -13.20 -10.70
CA SER A 253 0.84 -13.62 -9.63
C SER A 253 1.89 -12.54 -9.35
N LEU A 254 2.40 -11.91 -10.41
CA LEU A 254 3.33 -10.78 -10.31
C LEU A 254 2.67 -9.61 -9.58
N ALA A 255 1.47 -9.21 -9.99
CA ALA A 255 0.75 -8.11 -9.36
C ALA A 255 0.52 -8.33 -7.85
N VAL A 256 0.17 -9.56 -7.45
CA VAL A 256 0.00 -9.92 -6.03
C VAL A 256 1.34 -9.91 -5.29
N ALA A 257 2.40 -10.43 -5.91
CA ALA A 257 3.73 -10.47 -5.32
C ALA A 257 4.32 -9.06 -5.13
N GLU A 258 4.14 -8.17 -6.10
CA GLU A 258 4.54 -6.77 -6.04
C GLU A 258 3.82 -6.05 -4.90
N THR A 259 2.49 -6.16 -4.81
CA THR A 259 1.73 -5.55 -3.71
C THR A 259 2.23 -6.06 -2.35
N ALA A 260 2.41 -7.37 -2.20
CA ALA A 260 2.95 -7.95 -0.98
C ALA A 260 4.36 -7.43 -0.65
N LEU A 261 5.22 -7.31 -1.67
CA LEU A 261 6.57 -6.77 -1.54
C LEU A 261 6.55 -5.30 -1.07
N GLN A 262 5.68 -4.46 -1.63
CA GLN A 262 5.59 -3.06 -1.19
C GLN A 262 5.11 -2.96 0.25
N MET A 263 4.08 -3.72 0.63
CA MET A 263 3.61 -3.73 2.02
C MET A 263 4.74 -4.14 2.97
N HIS A 264 5.44 -5.24 2.66
CA HIS A 264 6.51 -5.75 3.51
C HIS A 264 7.67 -4.77 3.64
N THR A 265 8.09 -4.16 2.53
CA THR A 265 9.14 -3.14 2.51
C THR A 265 8.75 -1.92 3.35
N ALA A 266 7.47 -1.51 3.31
CA ALA A 266 6.97 -0.45 4.17
C ALA A 266 6.82 -0.84 5.65
N GLY A 267 7.05 -2.12 6.01
CA GLY A 267 6.90 -2.63 7.37
C GLY A 267 5.44 -2.94 7.74
N TRP A 268 4.62 -3.31 6.76
CA TRP A 268 3.22 -3.68 6.92
C TRP A 268 2.94 -5.08 6.36
N LEU A 269 2.03 -5.83 6.97
CA LEU A 269 1.68 -7.20 6.59
C LEU A 269 0.19 -7.31 6.23
N HIS A 270 -0.13 -7.85 5.06
CA HIS A 270 -1.51 -8.01 4.57
C HIS A 270 -2.35 -9.01 5.38
N LYS A 271 -1.80 -10.20 5.65
CA LYS A 271 -2.41 -11.31 6.41
C LYS A 271 -3.71 -11.94 5.85
N GLY A 272 -4.34 -11.34 4.83
CA GLY A 272 -5.55 -11.88 4.17
C GLY A 272 -5.41 -12.37 2.72
N ILE A 273 -4.19 -12.56 2.19
CA ILE A 273 -4.01 -12.89 0.75
C ILE A 273 -4.62 -14.26 0.44
N CYS A 274 -5.62 -14.27 -0.43
CA CYS A 274 -6.31 -15.47 -0.92
C CYS A 274 -7.04 -15.18 -2.23
N ALA A 275 -7.58 -16.20 -2.90
CA ALA A 275 -8.31 -16.01 -4.17
C ALA A 275 -9.58 -15.14 -4.03
N ASP A 276 -10.16 -15.05 -2.83
CA ASP A 276 -11.30 -14.19 -2.55
C ASP A 276 -10.88 -12.73 -2.31
N ALA A 277 -9.60 -12.48 -2.05
CA ALA A 277 -9.00 -11.17 -1.83
C ALA A 277 -8.45 -10.52 -3.12
N ILE A 278 -8.39 -11.26 -4.24
CA ILE A 278 -7.97 -10.69 -5.53
C ILE A 278 -9.21 -10.33 -6.33
N LEU A 279 -9.39 -9.05 -6.64
CA LEU A 279 -10.59 -8.50 -7.27
C LEU A 279 -10.30 -8.01 -8.69
N PHE A 280 -11.30 -8.19 -9.55
CA PHE A 280 -11.40 -7.60 -10.87
C PHE A 280 -12.66 -6.75 -10.91
N ILE A 281 -12.57 -5.52 -11.41
CA ILE A 281 -13.72 -4.61 -11.49
C ILE A 281 -14.27 -4.65 -12.91
N ASN A 282 -15.51 -5.12 -13.06
CA ASN A 282 -16.20 -5.11 -14.34
C ASN A 282 -17.07 -3.85 -14.47
N THR A 283 -16.77 -3.00 -15.44
CA THR A 283 -17.48 -1.73 -15.69
C THR A 283 -18.66 -1.85 -16.65
N GLU A 284 -18.70 -2.88 -17.52
CA GLU A 284 -19.70 -2.99 -18.59
C GLU A 284 -20.60 -4.25 -18.49
N GLN A 285 -20.48 -5.06 -17.43
CA GLN A 285 -21.18 -6.36 -17.27
C GLN A 285 -21.03 -7.33 -18.46
N THR A 286 -20.22 -7.01 -19.46
CA THR A 286 -19.73 -7.98 -20.43
C THR A 286 -18.68 -8.83 -19.73
N SER A 287 -18.54 -10.11 -20.06
CA SER A 287 -17.69 -11.07 -19.35
C SER A 287 -16.33 -10.47 -18.89
N TRP A 288 -15.72 -10.99 -17.81
CA TRP A 288 -14.35 -10.62 -17.36
C TRP A 288 -13.31 -10.56 -18.49
N GLN A 289 -13.62 -11.20 -19.61
CA GLN A 289 -12.81 -11.44 -20.79
C GLN A 289 -12.81 -10.31 -21.83
N LYS A 290 -13.68 -9.29 -21.74
CA LYS A 290 -13.52 -8.10 -22.61
C LYS A 290 -12.57 -7.10 -21.97
N SER A 291 -11.96 -6.27 -22.82
CA SER A 291 -10.98 -5.20 -22.57
C SER A 291 -11.40 -4.11 -21.55
N THR A 292 -12.41 -4.39 -20.71
CA THR A 292 -13.13 -3.48 -19.83
C THR A 292 -13.01 -3.87 -18.35
N SER A 293 -12.37 -5.01 -18.03
CA SER A 293 -12.09 -5.42 -16.65
C SER A 293 -10.81 -4.75 -16.13
N LEU A 294 -10.93 -3.89 -15.11
CA LEU A 294 -9.79 -3.31 -14.40
C LEU A 294 -9.27 -4.28 -13.33
N GLY A 295 -7.94 -4.36 -13.18
CA GLY A 295 -7.27 -5.19 -12.16
C GLY A 295 -6.17 -6.10 -12.71
N PRO A 296 -5.62 -7.00 -11.88
CA PRO A 296 -6.11 -7.40 -10.56
C PRO A 296 -5.81 -6.40 -9.45
N TYR A 297 -6.72 -6.29 -8.48
CA TYR A 297 -6.52 -5.52 -7.25
C TYR A 297 -6.52 -6.44 -6.04
N VAL A 298 -5.54 -6.26 -5.16
CA VAL A 298 -5.48 -6.91 -3.85
C VAL A 298 -6.38 -6.13 -2.89
N ALA A 299 -7.30 -6.84 -2.25
CA ALA A 299 -8.21 -6.40 -1.21
C ALA A 299 -8.09 -7.36 0.00
N GLY A 300 -8.99 -7.30 0.98
CA GLY A 300 -8.95 -8.22 2.13
C GLY A 300 -7.95 -7.81 3.19
N TYR A 301 -7.93 -6.52 3.48
CA TYR A 301 -7.05 -5.88 4.45
C TYR A 301 -7.59 -5.98 5.88
N GLU A 302 -8.62 -6.79 6.13
CA GLU A 302 -9.29 -6.85 7.43
C GLU A 302 -8.35 -7.28 8.56
N PHE A 303 -7.35 -8.13 8.30
CA PHE A 303 -6.38 -8.60 9.30
C PHE A 303 -4.99 -7.99 9.12
N SER A 304 -4.91 -6.97 8.28
CA SER A 304 -3.69 -6.28 7.93
C SER A 304 -3.16 -5.49 9.14
N ARG A 305 -1.84 -5.51 9.33
CA ARG A 305 -1.20 -4.91 10.52
C ARG A 305 0.24 -4.48 10.26
N ASN A 306 0.75 -3.62 11.14
CA ASN A 306 2.19 -3.34 11.20
C ASN A 306 2.98 -4.61 11.54
N SER A 307 4.20 -4.73 11.00
CA SER A 307 5.05 -5.93 11.12
C SER A 307 5.37 -6.30 12.57
N PHE A 308 5.54 -5.31 13.46
CA PHE A 308 5.89 -5.51 14.87
C PHE A 308 4.70 -5.84 15.77
N GLU A 309 3.47 -5.65 15.30
CA GLU A 309 2.30 -5.93 16.11
C GLU A 309 1.92 -7.42 16.10
N GLU A 310 1.20 -7.86 17.13
CA GLU A 310 0.66 -9.22 17.18
C GLU A 310 -0.45 -9.45 16.15
N THR A 311 -0.48 -10.66 15.60
CA THR A 311 -1.54 -11.14 14.68
C THR A 311 -2.81 -11.39 15.46
N GLU A 312 -3.95 -10.94 14.92
CA GLU A 312 -5.27 -11.25 15.49
C GLU A 312 -5.57 -12.74 15.38
N THR A 313 -6.18 -13.31 16.41
CA THR A 313 -6.77 -14.65 16.33
C THR A 313 -8.00 -14.60 15.43
N VAL A 314 -7.94 -15.30 14.32
CA VAL A 314 -9.06 -15.44 13.38
C VAL A 314 -9.79 -16.76 13.70
N PRO A 315 -11.13 -16.78 13.73
CA PRO A 315 -11.88 -18.03 13.77
C PRO A 315 -11.43 -18.96 12.63
N PHE A 316 -11.38 -20.25 12.91
CA PHE A 316 -10.95 -21.21 11.89
C PHE A 316 -11.95 -21.24 10.73
N ASP A 317 -11.49 -20.84 9.55
CA ASP A 317 -12.19 -21.01 8.28
C ASP A 317 -11.35 -21.95 7.40
N VAL A 318 -11.93 -23.09 7.03
CA VAL A 318 -11.29 -24.10 6.17
C VAL A 318 -10.81 -23.46 4.86
N LYS A 319 -11.60 -22.56 4.27
CA LYS A 319 -11.27 -21.92 2.99
C LYS A 319 -10.05 -21.02 3.11
N GLN A 320 -9.93 -20.29 4.23
CA GLN A 320 -8.76 -19.46 4.52
C GLN A 320 -7.55 -20.29 4.95
N ALA A 321 -7.76 -21.40 5.67
CA ALA A 321 -6.69 -22.27 6.15
C ALA A 321 -5.84 -22.89 5.03
N LEU A 322 -6.39 -23.04 3.82
CA LEU A 322 -5.64 -23.45 2.62
C LEU A 322 -4.48 -22.50 2.28
N TYR A 323 -4.60 -21.22 2.65
CA TYR A 323 -3.62 -20.17 2.36
C TYR A 323 -2.66 -19.93 3.54
N TRP A 324 -2.80 -20.66 4.64
CA TRP A 324 -1.91 -20.52 5.79
C TRP A 324 -0.56 -21.18 5.53
N HIS A 325 0.50 -20.51 5.97
CA HIS A 325 1.84 -21.07 5.95
C HIS A 325 1.87 -22.42 6.70
N PRO A 326 2.59 -23.45 6.20
CA PRO A 326 2.64 -24.77 6.83
C PRO A 326 2.95 -24.72 8.33
N ALA A 327 3.90 -23.89 8.75
CA ALA A 327 4.23 -23.72 10.17
C ALA A 327 3.05 -23.30 11.06
N ILE A 328 2.12 -22.49 10.54
CA ILE A 328 0.90 -22.09 11.26
C ILE A 328 -0.10 -23.26 11.31
N ARG A 329 -0.24 -23.98 10.19
CA ARG A 329 -1.12 -25.15 10.11
C ARG A 329 -0.66 -26.25 11.07
N ASP A 330 0.63 -26.54 11.11
CA ASP A 330 1.23 -27.55 11.97
C ASP A 330 1.17 -27.14 13.44
N PHE A 331 1.38 -25.85 13.74
CA PHE A 331 1.21 -25.33 15.10
C PHE A 331 -0.23 -25.52 15.59
N ASN A 332 -1.22 -25.17 14.76
CA ASN A 332 -2.64 -25.33 15.10
C ASN A 332 -3.05 -26.80 15.21
N GLN A 333 -2.50 -27.70 14.39
CA GLN A 333 -2.73 -29.14 14.53
C GLN A 333 -2.11 -29.68 15.82
N ARG A 334 -0.88 -29.27 16.16
CA ARG A 334 -0.21 -29.68 17.40
C ARG A 334 -0.96 -29.17 18.62
N SER A 335 -1.35 -27.90 18.65
CA SER A 335 -2.10 -27.33 19.78
C SER A 335 -3.44 -28.04 19.96
N ASN A 336 -4.21 -28.25 18.89
CA ASN A 336 -5.47 -29.00 18.95
C ASN A 336 -5.27 -30.44 19.44
N ASN A 337 -4.20 -31.11 19.00
CA ASN A 337 -3.87 -32.46 19.47
C ASN A 337 -3.43 -32.49 20.95
N LEU A 338 -2.74 -31.45 21.43
CA LEU A 338 -2.39 -31.28 22.85
C LEU A 338 -3.64 -31.05 23.71
N PHE A 339 -4.58 -30.21 23.26
CA PHE A 339 -5.85 -30.00 23.96
C PHE A 339 -6.73 -31.27 23.95
N ALA A 340 -6.74 -32.04 22.86
CA ALA A 340 -7.44 -33.31 22.79
C ALA A 340 -6.83 -34.40 23.69
N LYS A 341 -5.50 -34.43 23.83
CA LYS A 341 -4.81 -35.34 24.77
C LYS A 341 -5.05 -34.98 26.24
N ASN A 342 -5.16 -33.69 26.56
CA ASN A 342 -5.43 -33.25 27.92
C ASN A 342 -6.90 -33.46 28.35
N MET A 343 -7.83 -33.65 27.41
CA MET A 343 -9.20 -34.05 27.72
C MET A 343 -9.37 -35.57 27.88
N THR A 344 -8.51 -36.38 27.26
CA THR A 344 -8.55 -37.84 27.38
C THR A 344 -7.74 -38.39 28.57
N SER A 345 -6.95 -37.56 29.25
CA SER A 345 -6.16 -37.94 30.43
C SER A 345 -6.86 -37.67 31.78
N THR A 346 -8.12 -37.25 31.78
CA THR A 346 -8.88 -36.86 32.98
C THR A 346 -10.09 -37.76 33.27
N LEU A 347 -10.10 -38.99 32.74
CA LEU A 347 -11.09 -40.01 33.07
C LEU A 347 -10.46 -41.15 33.86
#